data_AF-A0A3D1PJQ5-F1
#
_entry.id   AF-A0A3D1PJQ5-F1
#
_cell.length_a   1.000
_cell.length_b   1.000
_cell.length_c   1.000
_cell.angle_alpha   90.00
_cell.angle_beta   90.00
_cell.angle_gamma   90.00
#
_symmetry.space_group_name_H-M   'P 1'
#
loop_
_entity.id
_entity.type
_entity.pdbx_description
1 polymer ?
#
loop_
_entity_poly.entity_id
_entity_poly.type
_entity_poly.pdbx_seq_one_letter_code
_entity_poly.pdbx_strand_id
1 'polypeptide(L)'
;MKFKINNTDWTIENVDEATINNEMKCEGTLGVTIYRSQKIMLLKNQANIIKTLKHELTHVWLYEYGHNQNDDKIFSYEDVCEIVASSNDFINEIVEQYKQNNSVKIEQRIDSILLDGEQILKCCERQK
;
A
#
# COMPACT_ATOMS: atom_id res chain seq x y z
N MET A 1 -8.29 -4.30 10.14
CA MET A 1 -8.79 -5.13 9.02
C MET A 1 -7.93 -6.37 8.91
N LYS A 2 -8.46 -7.52 8.45
CA LYS A 2 -7.66 -8.73 8.16
C LYS A 2 -7.70 -9.06 6.68
N PHE A 3 -6.65 -9.68 6.16
CA PHE A 3 -6.60 -10.19 4.78
C PHE A 3 -5.70 -11.43 4.71
N LYS A 4 -5.74 -12.15 3.58
CA LYS A 4 -4.95 -13.36 3.36
C LYS A 4 -4.15 -13.26 2.06
N ILE A 5 -2.91 -13.72 2.10
CA ILE A 5 -1.99 -13.81 0.95
C ILE A 5 -1.12 -15.04 1.13
N ASN A 6 -0.94 -15.83 0.06
CA ASN A 6 -0.16 -17.07 0.07
C ASN A 6 -0.44 -18.00 1.29
N ASN A 7 -1.73 -18.12 1.66
CA ASN A 7 -2.22 -18.85 2.84
C ASN A 7 -1.85 -18.28 4.21
N THR A 8 -1.17 -17.13 4.27
CA THR A 8 -0.84 -16.40 5.50
C THR A 8 -1.90 -15.36 5.82
N ASP A 9 -2.38 -15.33 7.07
CA ASP A 9 -3.32 -14.33 7.57
C ASP A 9 -2.57 -13.08 8.09
N TRP A 10 -2.93 -11.91 7.58
CA TRP A 10 -2.35 -10.62 7.92
C TRP A 10 -3.38 -9.67 8.53
N THR A 11 -2.92 -8.75 9.37
CA THR A 11 -3.78 -7.74 10.02
C THR A 11 -3.27 -6.32 9.78
N ILE A 12 -4.16 -5.41 9.37
CA ILE A 12 -3.91 -3.96 9.26
C ILE A 12 -4.53 -3.25 10.46
N GLU A 13 -3.74 -2.46 11.16
CA GLU A 13 -4.15 -1.66 12.32
C GLU A 13 -3.77 -0.19 12.13
N ASN A 14 -4.71 0.69 12.45
CA ASN A 14 -4.43 2.11 12.55
C ASN A 14 -4.02 2.43 13.99
N VAL A 15 -2.85 3.02 14.18
CA VAL A 15 -2.24 3.26 15.50
C VAL A 15 -1.84 4.73 15.68
N ASP A 16 -1.54 5.12 16.91
CA ASP A 16 -0.95 6.42 17.22
C ASP A 16 0.58 6.40 17.10
N GLU A 17 1.17 7.59 17.18
CA GLU A 17 2.61 7.79 17.04
C GLU A 17 3.42 7.10 18.15
N ALA A 18 2.90 7.09 19.38
CA ALA A 18 3.57 6.40 20.49
C ALA A 18 3.69 4.89 20.24
N THR A 19 2.64 4.29 19.70
CA THR A 19 2.61 2.86 19.36
C THR A 19 3.60 2.55 18.24
N ILE A 20 3.62 3.34 17.17
CA ILE A 20 4.50 3.07 16.02
C ILE A 20 5.98 3.30 16.38
N ASN A 21 6.29 4.31 17.20
CA ASN A 21 7.65 4.62 17.63
C ASN A 21 8.23 3.57 18.60
N ASN A 22 7.38 2.85 19.32
CA ASN A 22 7.82 1.73 20.15
C ASN A 22 8.27 0.53 19.31
N GLU A 23 7.64 0.32 18.15
CA GLU A 23 8.02 -0.75 17.22
C GLU A 23 9.21 -0.34 16.34
N MET A 24 9.20 0.89 15.82
CA MET A 24 10.25 1.47 15.00
C MET A 24 10.84 2.70 15.68
N LYS A 25 12.11 2.60 16.11
CA LYS A 25 12.84 3.72 16.74
C LYS A 25 13.30 4.76 15.72
N CYS A 26 12.43 5.15 14.78
CA CYS A 26 12.73 6.11 13.72
C CYS A 26 11.65 7.19 13.69
N GLU A 27 12.06 8.45 13.89
CA GLU A 27 11.16 9.61 13.80
C GLU A 27 10.58 9.73 12.38
N GLY A 28 9.26 9.94 12.28
CA GLY A 28 8.58 10.12 11.00
C GLY A 28 8.08 8.83 10.33
N THR A 29 8.10 7.69 11.03
CA THR A 29 7.53 6.43 10.52
C THR A 29 6.01 6.57 10.34
N LEU A 30 5.53 6.49 9.09
CA LEU A 30 4.10 6.61 8.75
C LEU A 30 3.38 5.26 8.68
N GLY A 31 4.14 4.18 8.49
CA GLY A 31 3.66 2.81 8.38
C GLY A 31 4.80 1.84 8.71
N VAL A 32 4.45 0.65 9.19
CA VAL A 32 5.40 -0.43 9.41
C VAL A 32 4.77 -1.79 9.17
N THR A 33 5.49 -2.64 8.45
CA THR A 33 5.19 -4.06 8.27
C THR A 33 6.00 -4.90 9.25
N ILE A 34 5.31 -5.64 10.12
CA ILE A 34 5.89 -6.47 11.18
C ILE A 34 5.69 -7.94 10.81
N TYR A 35 6.74 -8.56 10.26
CA TYR A 35 6.67 -9.93 9.74
C TYR A 35 6.41 -10.99 10.81
N ARG A 36 6.99 -10.84 12.00
CA ARG A 36 6.86 -11.81 13.11
C ARG A 36 5.40 -12.03 13.52
N SER A 37 4.60 -10.97 13.50
CA SER A 37 3.20 -10.97 13.94
C SER A 37 2.21 -10.81 12.79
N GLN A 38 2.69 -10.84 11.54
CA GLN A 38 1.91 -10.65 10.31
C GLN A 38 0.98 -9.43 10.41
N LYS A 39 1.56 -8.29 10.78
CA LYS A 39 0.82 -7.05 11.03
C LYS A 39 1.36 -5.89 10.20
N ILE A 40 0.47 -5.07 9.68
CA ILE A 40 0.75 -3.73 9.17
C ILE A 40 0.19 -2.72 10.17
N MET A 41 1.03 -1.83 10.68
CA MET A 41 0.58 -0.68 11.46
C MET A 41 0.66 0.58 10.59
N LEU A 42 -0.39 1.39 10.60
CA LEU A 42 -0.45 2.67 9.90
C LEU A 42 -0.68 3.80 10.90
N LEU A 43 0.12 4.85 10.82
CA LEU A 43 -0.08 6.05 11.63
C LEU A 43 -1.40 6.72 11.24
N LYS A 44 -2.26 6.97 12.24
CA LYS A 44 -3.52 7.73 12.05
C LYS A 44 -3.24 9.18 11.64
N ASN A 45 -4.22 9.79 10.97
CA ASN A 45 -4.23 11.22 10.62
C ASN A 45 -3.07 11.71 9.72
N GLN A 46 -2.35 10.79 9.07
CA GLN A 46 -1.37 11.15 8.06
C GLN A 46 -2.02 11.68 6.78
N ALA A 47 -1.31 12.56 6.06
CA ALA A 47 -1.83 13.23 4.87
C ALA A 47 -2.22 12.26 3.73
N ASN A 48 -1.55 11.11 3.60
CA ASN A 48 -1.86 10.13 2.56
C ASN A 48 -1.71 8.68 3.03
N ILE A 49 -2.67 8.24 3.86
CA ILE A 49 -2.68 6.89 4.43
C ILE A 49 -2.76 5.78 3.37
N ILE A 50 -3.38 6.05 2.21
CA ILE A 50 -3.51 5.06 1.15
C ILE A 50 -2.17 4.82 0.46
N LYS A 51 -1.38 5.87 0.20
CA LYS A 51 -0.03 5.71 -0.33
C LYS A 51 0.82 4.86 0.61
N THR A 52 0.76 5.13 1.91
CA THR A 52 1.49 4.38 2.93
C THR A 52 1.01 2.93 2.99
N LEU A 53 -0.30 2.68 2.96
CA LEU A 53 -0.82 1.31 2.89
C LEU A 53 -0.33 0.55 1.66
N LYS A 54 -0.29 1.19 0.48
CA LYS A 54 0.24 0.56 -0.74
C LYS A 54 1.73 0.21 -0.60
N HIS A 55 2.50 1.08 0.04
CA HIS A 55 3.90 0.84 0.33
C HIS A 55 4.08 -0.39 1.24
N GLU A 56 3.36 -0.45 2.37
CA GLU A 56 3.43 -1.58 3.29
C GLU A 56 2.92 -2.91 2.66
N LEU A 57 1.87 -2.86 1.84
CA LEU A 57 1.39 -4.05 1.13
C LEU A 57 2.41 -4.56 0.10
N THR A 58 3.29 -3.70 -0.42
CA THR A 58 4.40 -4.11 -1.27
C THR A 58 5.42 -4.90 -0.47
N HIS A 59 5.75 -4.47 0.76
CA HIS A 59 6.61 -5.25 1.66
C HIS A 59 6.03 -6.63 1.97
N VAL A 60 4.72 -6.71 2.21
CA VAL A 60 4.03 -8.00 2.43
C VAL A 60 4.09 -8.88 1.19
N TRP A 61 3.78 -8.34 0.01
CA TRP A 61 3.82 -9.11 -1.24
C TRP A 61 5.22 -9.66 -1.49
N LEU A 62 6.26 -8.84 -1.37
CA LEU A 62 7.62 -9.28 -1.57
C LEU A 62 8.03 -10.38 -0.57
N TYR A 63 7.63 -10.25 0.70
CA TYR A 63 7.90 -11.25 1.73
C TYR A 63 7.24 -12.60 1.43
N GLU A 64 5.94 -12.60 1.10
CA GLU A 64 5.16 -13.82 0.90
C GLU A 64 5.55 -14.60 -0.37
N TYR A 65 6.06 -13.90 -1.38
CA TYR A 65 6.54 -14.52 -2.63
C TYR A 65 8.06 -14.74 -2.66
N GLY A 66 8.75 -14.59 -1.52
CA GLY A 66 10.16 -14.95 -1.38
C GLY A 66 11.14 -13.99 -2.07
N HIS A 67 10.73 -12.75 -2.33
CA HIS A 67 11.63 -11.74 -2.85
C HIS A 67 12.57 -11.24 -1.74
N ASN A 68 13.87 -11.41 -1.97
CA ASN A 68 14.92 -10.93 -1.07
C ASN A 68 14.72 -9.45 -0.69
N GLN A 69 14.61 -9.19 0.63
CA GLN A 69 14.40 -7.88 1.26
C GLN A 69 15.72 -7.23 1.73
N ASN A 70 16.87 -7.61 1.15
CA ASN A 70 18.14 -6.96 1.48
C ASN A 70 18.14 -5.51 0.96
N ASP A 71 18.43 -4.56 1.85
CA ASP A 71 18.52 -3.13 1.55
C ASP A 71 19.57 -2.82 0.45
N ASP A 72 20.60 -3.65 0.32
CA ASP A 72 21.64 -3.52 -0.71
C ASP A 72 21.25 -4.15 -2.07
N LYS A 73 20.04 -4.74 -2.18
CA LYS A 73 19.60 -5.39 -3.41
C LYS A 73 19.32 -4.35 -4.49
N ILE A 74 20.02 -4.48 -5.61
CA ILE A 74 19.72 -3.73 -6.83
C ILE A 74 18.65 -4.51 -7.61
N PHE A 75 17.49 -3.88 -7.83
CA PHE A 75 16.44 -4.43 -8.69
C PHE A 75 16.70 -4.05 -10.14
N SER A 76 16.59 -5.02 -11.05
CA SER A 76 16.61 -4.75 -12.48
C SER A 76 15.29 -4.13 -12.94
N TYR A 77 15.26 -3.58 -14.15
CA TYR A 77 14.03 -3.08 -14.76
C TYR A 77 12.94 -4.16 -14.82
N GLU A 78 13.31 -5.38 -15.23
CA GLU A 78 12.38 -6.51 -15.32
C GLU A 78 11.85 -6.93 -13.93
N ASP A 79 12.68 -6.89 -12.89
CA ASP A 79 12.19 -7.17 -11.52
C ASP A 79 11.08 -6.18 -11.11
N VAL A 80 11.24 -4.89 -11.45
CA VAL A 80 10.22 -3.87 -11.17
C VAL A 80 8.97 -4.11 -11.99
N CYS A 81 9.10 -4.46 -13.28
CA CYS A 81 7.97 -4.80 -14.14
C CYS A 81 7.17 -5.99 -13.59
N GLU A 82 7.85 -7.05 -13.17
CA GLU A 82 7.23 -8.24 -12.58
C GLU A 82 6.51 -7.91 -11.26
N ILE A 83 7.14 -7.13 -10.38
CA ILE A 83 6.51 -6.67 -9.14
C ILE A 83 5.24 -5.89 -9.45
N VAL A 84 5.29 -4.94 -10.38
CA VAL A 84 4.14 -4.11 -10.73
C VAL A 84 3.03 -4.96 -11.38
N ALA A 85 3.36 -5.82 -12.34
CA ALA A 85 2.38 -6.65 -13.03
C ALA A 85 1.69 -7.66 -12.10
N SER A 86 2.45 -8.27 -11.19
CA SER A 86 1.98 -9.39 -10.37
C SER A 86 1.40 -8.98 -9.01
N SER A 87 1.67 -7.76 -8.52
CA SER A 87 1.15 -7.29 -7.22
C SER A 87 -0.08 -6.38 -7.33
N ASN A 88 -0.32 -5.76 -8.49
CA ASN A 88 -1.26 -4.66 -8.63
C ASN A 88 -2.70 -5.02 -8.24
N ASP A 89 -3.21 -6.15 -8.74
CA ASP A 89 -4.58 -6.61 -8.45
C ASP A 89 -4.77 -6.89 -6.96
N PHE A 90 -3.82 -7.62 -6.37
CA PHE A 90 -3.80 -7.91 -4.93
C PHE A 90 -3.78 -6.61 -4.10
N ILE A 91 -2.85 -5.69 -4.37
CA ILE A 91 -2.72 -4.45 -3.61
C ILE A 91 -4.00 -3.61 -3.73
N ASN A 92 -4.55 -3.48 -4.95
CA ASN A 92 -5.77 -2.70 -5.16
C ASN A 92 -6.98 -3.32 -4.47
N GLU A 93 -7.12 -4.64 -4.48
CA GLU A 93 -8.20 -5.33 -3.78
C GLU A 93 -8.17 -5.01 -2.27
N ILE A 94 -7.01 -5.18 -1.62
CA ILE A 94 -6.87 -4.90 -0.19
C ILE A 94 -7.07 -3.41 0.13
N VAL A 95 -6.60 -2.52 -0.75
CA VAL A 95 -6.82 -1.07 -0.60
C VAL A 95 -8.31 -0.72 -0.69
N GLU A 96 -9.07 -1.32 -1.61
CA GLU A 96 -10.52 -1.08 -1.72
C GLU A 96 -11.26 -1.62 -0.49
N GLN A 97 -10.94 -2.83 -0.03
CA GLN A 97 -11.49 -3.37 1.22
C GLN A 97 -11.16 -2.46 2.42
N TYR A 98 -9.94 -1.91 2.48
CA TYR A 98 -9.54 -0.98 3.53
C TYR A 98 -10.37 0.31 3.50
N LYS A 99 -10.57 0.90 2.32
CA LYS A 99 -11.40 2.12 2.16
C LYS A 99 -12.82 1.90 2.63
N GLN A 100 -13.44 0.80 2.21
CA GLN A 100 -14.81 0.44 2.59
C GLN A 100 -14.95 0.30 4.11
N ASN A 101 -13.98 -0.38 4.75
CA ASN A 101 -13.98 -0.62 6.19
C ASN A 101 -13.71 0.65 7.03
N ASN A 102 -13.05 1.66 6.48
CA ASN A 102 -12.59 2.83 7.24
C ASN A 102 -13.17 4.17 6.75
N SER A 103 -14.13 4.15 5.82
CA SER A 103 -14.75 5.36 5.24
C SER A 103 -13.74 6.39 4.70
N VAL A 104 -12.59 5.92 4.20
CA VAL A 104 -11.51 6.78 3.70
C VAL A 104 -11.88 7.28 2.31
N LYS A 105 -11.97 8.60 2.14
CA LYS A 105 -12.15 9.25 0.83
C LYS A 105 -10.80 9.69 0.28
N ILE A 106 -10.54 9.36 -0.98
CA ILE A 106 -9.38 9.86 -1.73
C ILE A 106 -9.83 11.09 -2.52
N GLU A 107 -9.17 12.23 -2.31
CA GLU A 107 -9.36 13.47 -3.08
C GLU A 107 -8.33 13.60 -4.23
N GLN A 108 -7.86 12.48 -4.77
CA GLN A 108 -7.02 12.50 -5.97
C GLN A 108 -7.91 12.44 -7.21
N ARG A 109 -7.78 13.48 -8.04
CA ARG A 109 -8.49 13.63 -9.31
C ARG A 109 -7.47 13.56 -10.44
N ILE A 110 -7.74 12.72 -11.43
CA ILE A 110 -7.07 12.80 -12.73
C ILE A 110 -7.88 13.79 -13.55
N ASP A 111 -7.38 15.01 -13.72
CA ASP A 111 -8.11 16.08 -14.42
C ASP A 111 -8.18 15.84 -15.93
N SER A 112 -7.17 15.20 -16.51
CA SER A 112 -7.17 14.80 -17.91
C SER A 112 -6.22 13.63 -18.16
N ILE A 113 -6.56 12.81 -19.16
CA ILE A 113 -5.64 11.87 -19.81
C ILE A 113 -5.53 12.34 -21.25
N LEU A 114 -4.30 12.52 -21.73
CA LEU A 114 -3.99 12.95 -23.10
C LEU A 114 -3.34 11.79 -23.85
N LEU A 115 -3.75 11.55 -25.10
CA LEU A 115 -3.06 10.71 -26.07
C LEU A 115 -2.72 11.59 -27.27
N ASP A 116 -1.43 11.68 -27.63
CA ASP A 116 -0.94 12.54 -28.71
C ASP A 116 -1.38 14.03 -28.60
N GLY A 117 -1.51 14.53 -27.37
CA GLY A 117 -1.96 15.89 -27.08
C GLY A 117 -3.48 16.08 -27.12
N GLU A 118 -4.25 15.05 -27.49
CA GLU A 118 -5.71 15.06 -27.45
C GLU A 118 -6.26 14.43 -26.17
N GLN A 119 -7.24 15.08 -25.54
CA GLN A 119 -7.85 14.59 -24.32
C GLN A 119 -8.76 13.38 -24.61
N ILE A 120 -8.40 12.22 -24.10
CA ILE A 120 -9.12 10.96 -24.32
C ILE A 120 -10.17 10.64 -23.23
N LEU A 121 -10.15 11.35 -22.09
CA LEU A 121 -11.17 11.21 -21.04
C LEU A 121 -11.40 12.53 -20.28
N LYS A 122 -12.68 12.94 -20.16
CA LYS A 122 -13.15 13.99 -19.24
C LYS A 122 -13.81 13.31 -18.03
N CYS A 123 -13.17 13.43 -16.87
CA CYS A 123 -13.73 13.19 -15.52
C CYS A 123 -14.47 11.86 -15.31
N CYS A 124 -13.80 10.86 -14.73
CA CYS A 124 -14.51 9.83 -13.96
C CYS A 124 -14.74 10.34 -12.53
N GLU A 125 -15.94 10.86 -12.25
CA GLU A 125 -16.44 10.87 -10.87
C GLU A 125 -16.84 9.42 -10.53
N ARG A 126 -16.13 8.77 -9.60
CA ARG A 126 -16.69 7.58 -8.94
C ARG A 126 -17.86 8.08 -8.08
N GLN A 127 -19.07 7.97 -8.62
CA GLN A 127 -20.30 8.18 -7.85
C GLN A 127 -20.41 7.11 -6.75
N LYS A 128 -20.97 7.54 -5.62
CA LYS A 128 -21.09 6.82 -4.34
C LYS A 128 -21.73 5.44 -4.46
#